data_AF-A0A2D8QT97-F1
#
_entry.id   AF-A0A2D8QT97-F1
#
_cell.length_a   1.000
_cell.length_b   1.000
_cell.length_c   1.000
_cell.angle_alpha   90.00
_cell.angle_beta   90.00
_cell.angle_gamma   90.00
#
_symmetry.space_group_name_H-M   'P 1'
#
loop_
_entity.id
_entity.type
_entity.pdbx_description
1 polymer ?
#
loop_
_entity_poly.entity_id
_entity_poly.type
_entity_poly.pdbx_seq_one_letter_code
_entity_poly.pdbx_strand_id
1 'polypeptide(L)'
;MDELIPLLGMLVAIIIPLATFVWLYFEEKGKRQTILEIAKHMDDASKVEELLGIFDERKKEPIDYRRGGVITLFVGIGIYLLGFASMGSFFEGIGLLVGAIG
;
A
#
# COMPACT_ATOMS: atom_id res chain seq x y z
N MET A 1 -8.00 -32.89 3.88
CA MET A 1 -8.56 -31.55 4.16
C MET A 1 -7.51 -30.65 4.79
N ASP A 2 -6.58 -31.22 5.57
CA ASP A 2 -5.54 -30.48 6.29
C ASP A 2 -4.53 -29.71 5.41
N GLU A 3 -4.27 -30.16 4.18
CA GLU A 3 -3.35 -29.47 3.25
C GLU A 3 -4.04 -28.40 2.37
N LEU A 4 -5.36 -28.46 2.24
CA LEU A 4 -6.12 -27.51 1.41
C LEU A 4 -6.20 -26.12 2.06
N ILE A 5 -6.31 -26.07 3.40
CA ILE A 5 -6.42 -24.83 4.16
C ILE A 5 -5.11 -24.01 4.08
N PRO A 6 -3.91 -24.58 4.33
CA PRO A 6 -2.64 -23.87 4.13
C PRO A 6 -2.43 -23.40 2.68
N LEU A 7 -2.81 -24.23 1.70
CA LEU A 7 -2.66 -23.91 0.27
C LEU A 7 -3.51 -22.70 -0.13
N LEU A 8 -4.78 -22.66 0.32
CA LEU A 8 -5.67 -21.52 0.08
C LEU A 8 -5.16 -20.25 0.78
N GLY A 9 -4.63 -20.38 2.00
CA GLY A 9 -4.02 -19.26 2.72
C GLY A 9 -2.85 -18.62 1.96
N MET A 10 -1.93 -19.44 1.44
CA MET A 10 -0.80 -18.96 0.62
C MET A 10 -1.27 -18.32 -0.69
N LEU A 11 -2.29 -18.88 -1.35
CA LEU A 11 -2.86 -18.31 -2.57
C LEU A 11 -3.45 -16.92 -2.32
N VAL A 12 -4.25 -16.76 -1.26
CA VAL A 12 -4.84 -15.46 -0.89
C VAL A 12 -3.74 -14.42 -0.60
N ALA A 13 -2.69 -14.82 0.10
CA ALA A 13 -1.55 -13.95 0.42
C ALA A 13 -0.80 -13.45 -0.82
N ILE A 14 -0.83 -14.18 -1.94
CA ILE A 14 -0.19 -13.78 -3.20
C ILE A 14 -1.17 -12.99 -4.08
N ILE A 15 -2.42 -13.42 -4.14
CA ILE A 15 -3.46 -12.81 -4.99
C ILE A 15 -3.74 -11.37 -4.56
N ILE A 16 -3.82 -11.09 -3.25
CA ILE A 16 -4.14 -9.75 -2.75
C ILE A 16 -3.09 -8.72 -3.18
N PRO A 17 -1.77 -8.90 -2.93
CA PRO A 17 -0.75 -7.99 -3.43
C PRO A 17 -0.79 -7.83 -4.94
N LEU A 18 -0.87 -8.93 -5.70
CA LEU A 18 -0.92 -8.87 -7.17
C LEU A 18 -2.11 -8.04 -7.67
N ALA A 19 -3.29 -8.25 -7.09
CA ALA A 19 -4.48 -7.47 -7.46
C ALA A 19 -4.30 -5.98 -7.15
N THR A 20 -3.74 -5.63 -5.98
CA THR A 20 -3.46 -4.23 -5.63
C THR A 20 -2.45 -3.58 -6.57
N PHE A 21 -1.38 -4.28 -6.96
CA PHE A 21 -0.40 -3.78 -7.92
C PHE A 21 -0.99 -3.60 -9.33
N VAL A 22 -1.79 -4.57 -9.79
CA VAL A 22 -2.44 -4.48 -11.10
C VAL A 22 -3.40 -3.29 -11.15
N TRP A 23 -4.20 -3.09 -10.10
CA TRP A 23 -5.09 -1.94 -10.01
C TRP A 23 -4.32 -0.63 -10.02
N LEU A 24 -3.29 -0.48 -9.16
CA LEU A 24 -2.44 0.71 -9.13
C LEU A 24 -1.81 1.01 -10.51
N TYR A 25 -1.33 -0.03 -11.20
CA TYR A 25 -0.76 0.10 -12.54
C TYR A 25 -1.77 0.63 -13.56
N PHE A 26 -2.99 0.07 -13.59
CA PHE A 26 -4.02 0.52 -14.51
C PHE A 26 -4.53 1.92 -14.18
N GLU A 27 -4.61 2.28 -12.90
CA GLU A 27 -5.02 3.61 -12.47
C GLU A 27 -4.00 4.67 -12.89
N GLU A 28 -2.71 4.42 -12.68
CA GLU A 28 -1.64 5.32 -13.13
C GLU A 28 -1.55 5.40 -14.65
N LYS A 29 -1.70 4.27 -15.36
CA LYS A 29 -1.66 4.22 -16.82
C LYS A 29 -2.81 5.02 -17.43
N GLY A 30 -4.03 4.88 -16.88
CA GLY A 30 -5.20 5.65 -17.31
C GLY A 30 -4.98 7.16 -17.13
N LYS A 31 -4.51 7.59 -15.96
CA LYS A 31 -4.20 9.01 -15.69
C LYS A 31 -3.18 9.57 -16.68
N ARG A 32 -2.09 8.83 -16.96
CA ARG A 32 -1.06 9.25 -17.91
C ARG A 32 -1.58 9.36 -19.34
N GLN A 33 -2.41 8.44 -19.79
CA GLN A 33 -3.00 8.49 -21.13
C GLN A 33 -3.91 9.70 -21.29
N THR A 34 -4.77 9.98 -20.31
CA THR A 34 -5.64 11.16 -20.34
C THR A 34 -4.86 12.48 -20.36
N ILE A 35 -3.80 12.59 -19.56
CA ILE A 35 -2.91 13.77 -19.58
C ILE A 35 -2.27 13.95 -20.96
N LEU A 36 -1.82 12.85 -21.58
CA LEU A 36 -1.15 12.87 -22.87
C LEU A 36 -2.10 13.20 -24.02
N GLU A 37 -3.37 12.79 -23.94
CA GLU A 37 -4.42 13.20 -24.88
C GLU A 37 -4.78 14.68 -24.73
N ILE A 38 -4.96 15.17 -23.49
CA ILE A 38 -5.24 16.58 -23.23
C ILE A 38 -4.08 17.46 -23.74
N ALA A 39 -2.82 17.07 -23.47
CA ALA A 39 -1.65 17.81 -23.93
C ALA A 39 -1.53 17.87 -25.46
N LYS A 40 -1.97 16.83 -26.19
CA LYS A 40 -1.97 16.82 -27.67
C LYS A 40 -3.01 17.74 -28.29
N HIS A 41 -4.07 18.07 -27.56
CA HIS A 41 -5.16 18.94 -28.03
C HIS A 41 -5.05 20.37 -27.49
N MET A 42 -3.96 20.72 -26.81
CA MET A 42 -3.72 22.06 -26.29
C MET A 42 -2.61 22.75 -27.08
N ASP A 43 -2.93 23.92 -27.65
CA ASP A 43 -2.00 24.72 -28.46
C ASP A 43 -1.05 25.61 -27.62
N ASP A 44 -1.26 25.71 -26.30
CA ASP A 44 -0.56 26.67 -25.44
C ASP A 44 0.22 25.95 -24.32
N ALA A 45 1.55 25.95 -24.44
CA ALA A 45 2.46 25.19 -23.56
C ALA A 45 2.31 25.57 -22.07
N SER A 46 1.95 26.82 -21.78
CA SER A 46 1.79 27.34 -20.42
C SER A 46 0.65 26.65 -19.66
N LYS A 47 -0.44 26.30 -20.36
CA LYS A 47 -1.60 25.62 -19.75
C LYS A 47 -1.37 24.12 -19.58
N VAL A 48 -0.51 23.53 -20.41
CA VAL A 48 -0.08 22.12 -20.24
C VAL A 48 0.75 21.98 -18.97
N GLU A 49 1.62 22.95 -18.68
CA GLU A 49 2.43 22.99 -17.45
C GLU A 49 1.55 23.19 -16.20
N GLU A 50 0.51 24.04 -16.28
CA GLU A 50 -0.46 24.22 -15.20
C GLU A 50 -1.29 22.94 -14.94
N LEU A 51 -1.75 22.25 -16.00
CA LEU A 51 -2.44 20.96 -15.86
C LEU A 51 -1.53 19.87 -15.29
N LEU A 52 -0.29 19.77 -15.78
CA LEU A 52 0.71 18.88 -15.21
C LEU A 52 0.92 19.20 -13.73
N GLY A 53 1.01 20.47 -13.37
CA GLY A 53 1.07 20.95 -11.98
C GLY A 53 -0.11 20.46 -11.14
N ILE A 54 -1.35 20.60 -11.61
CA ILE A 54 -2.55 20.14 -10.87
C ILE A 54 -2.58 18.61 -10.70
N PHE A 55 -2.11 17.85 -11.70
CA PHE A 55 -2.05 16.39 -11.62
C PHE A 55 -0.87 15.89 -10.78
N ASP A 56 0.25 16.61 -10.75
CA ASP A 56 1.45 16.30 -9.96
C ASP A 56 1.31 16.79 -8.49
N GLU A 57 0.54 17.86 -8.25
CA GLU A 57 0.13 18.36 -6.92
C GLU A 57 -0.91 17.48 -6.23
N ARG A 58 -1.43 16.45 -6.89
CA ARG A 58 -1.93 15.25 -6.19
C ARG A 58 -0.79 14.48 -5.54
N LYS A 59 0.23 15.18 -5.01
CA LYS A 59 1.09 14.69 -3.94
C LYS A 59 0.14 14.13 -2.91
N LYS A 60 0.22 12.80 -2.72
CA LYS A 60 -0.27 12.15 -1.51
C LYS A 60 0.06 13.08 -0.36
N GLU A 61 -0.95 13.48 0.43
CA GLU A 61 -0.78 14.32 1.61
C GLU A 61 0.53 13.96 2.31
N PRO A 62 1.33 14.94 2.81
CA PRO A 62 2.63 14.66 3.40
C PRO A 62 2.48 13.46 4.34
N ILE A 63 3.14 12.35 3.99
CA ILE A 63 2.92 11.07 4.65
C ILE A 63 3.23 11.31 6.12
N ASP A 64 2.19 11.29 6.96
CA ASP A 64 2.35 11.54 8.38
C ASP A 64 3.01 10.32 8.99
N TYR A 65 4.34 10.35 9.04
CA TYR A 65 5.17 9.30 9.61
C TYR A 65 4.80 9.01 11.07
N ARG A 66 4.21 9.96 11.81
CA ARG A 66 3.73 9.69 13.17
C ARG A 66 2.51 8.78 13.14
N ARG A 67 1.57 8.99 12.22
CA ARG A 67 0.42 8.07 12.08
C ARG A 67 0.89 6.69 11.65
N GLY A 68 1.81 6.63 10.67
CA GLY A 68 2.40 5.38 10.21
C GLY A 68 3.10 4.60 11.32
N GLY A 69 3.94 5.27 12.11
CA GLY A 69 4.66 4.64 13.23
C GLY A 69 3.73 4.21 14.35
N VAL A 70 2.74 5.02 14.73
CA VAL A 70 1.73 4.65 15.74
C VAL A 70 0.95 3.42 15.30
N ILE A 71 0.49 3.38 14.04
CA ILE A 71 -0.21 2.21 13.50
C ILE A 71 0.68 0.96 13.58
N THR A 72 1.96 1.09 13.18
CA THR A 72 2.89 -0.04 13.15
C THR A 72 3.23 -0.55 14.56
N LEU A 73 3.36 0.34 15.54
CA LEU A 73 3.51 0.00 16.94
C LEU A 73 2.30 -0.78 17.48
N PHE A 74 1.08 -0.31 17.19
CA PHE A 74 -0.15 -0.99 17.61
C PHE A 74 -0.30 -2.37 16.95
N VAL A 75 0.10 -2.50 15.67
CA VAL A 75 0.14 -3.80 14.99
C VAL A 75 1.13 -4.74 15.67
N GLY A 76 2.34 -4.26 16.00
CA GLY A 76 3.34 -5.04 16.74
C GLY A 76 2.83 -5.53 18.10
N ILE A 77 2.19 -4.66 18.88
CA ILE A 77 1.56 -5.01 20.15
C ILE A 77 0.46 -6.07 19.95
N GLY A 78 -0.38 -5.91 18.93
CA GLY A 78 -1.44 -6.86 18.62
C GLY A 78 -0.92 -8.26 18.30
N ILE A 79 0.14 -8.34 17.48
CA ILE A 79 0.78 -9.61 17.13
C ILE A 79 1.47 -10.23 18.37
N TYR A 80 2.10 -9.41 19.21
CA TYR A 80 2.72 -9.88 20.45
C TYR A 80 1.69 -10.50 21.40
N LEU A 81 0.57 -9.79 21.64
CA LEU A 81 -0.52 -10.27 22.49
C LEU A 81 -1.19 -11.53 21.92
N LEU A 82 -1.30 -11.65 20.60
CA LEU A 82 -1.80 -12.86 19.93
C LEU A 82 -0.85 -14.05 20.15
N GLY A 83 0.46 -13.81 20.05
CA GLY A 83 1.48 -14.80 20.40
C GLY A 83 1.33 -15.27 21.84
N PHE A 84 1.26 -14.33 22.78
CA PHE A 84 1.09 -14.62 24.21
C PHE A 84 -0.21 -15.37 24.52
N ALA A 85 -1.31 -15.02 23.85
CA ALA A 85 -2.62 -15.60 24.13
C ALA A 85 -2.82 -17.01 23.55
N SER A 86 -2.31 -17.30 22.35
CA SER A 86 -2.64 -18.57 21.68
C SER A 86 -1.62 -19.12 20.68
N MET A 87 -0.71 -18.31 20.11
CA MET A 87 0.16 -18.76 19.01
C MET A 87 1.63 -19.00 19.38
N GLY A 88 2.01 -18.72 20.64
CA GLY A 88 3.33 -19.01 21.19
C GLY A 88 4.42 -17.99 20.84
N SER A 89 5.65 -18.32 21.27
CA SER A 89 6.79 -17.39 21.30
C SER A 89 7.28 -16.90 19.93
N PHE A 90 6.99 -17.64 18.86
CA PHE A 90 7.33 -17.20 17.50
C PHE A 90 6.57 -15.93 17.10
N PHE A 91 5.26 -15.88 17.38
CA PHE A 91 4.43 -14.70 17.11
C PHE A 91 4.72 -13.56 18.08
N GLU A 92 5.07 -13.86 19.34
CA GLU A 92 5.60 -12.86 20.26
C GLU A 92 6.85 -12.17 19.67
N GLY A 93 7.80 -12.95 19.16
CA GLY A 93 9.00 -12.42 18.52
C GLY A 93 8.71 -11.54 17.31
N ILE A 94 7.77 -11.93 16.45
CA ILE A 94 7.32 -11.11 15.31
C ILE A 94 6.71 -9.80 15.81
N GLY A 95 5.86 -9.84 16.84
CA GLY A 95 5.24 -8.65 17.40
C GLY A 95 6.25 -7.64 17.95
N LEU A 96 7.27 -8.12 18.67
CA LEU A 96 8.37 -7.27 19.17
C LEU A 96 9.18 -6.67 18.02
N LEU A 97 9.47 -7.45 16.97
CA LEU A 97 10.19 -6.97 15.79
C LEU A 97 9.41 -5.87 15.06
N VAL A 98 8.13 -6.09 14.79
CA VAL A 98 7.27 -5.13 14.08
C VAL A 98 7.12 -3.84 14.89
N GLY A 99 6.92 -3.94 16.21
CA GLY A 99 6.83 -2.78 17.09
C GLY A 99 8.14 -2.01 17.25
N ALA A 100 9.30 -2.65 17.05
CA ALA A 100 10.61 -1.98 17.10
C ALA A 100 11.01 -1.30 15.78
N ILE A 101 10.46 -1.74 14.64
CA ILE A 101 10.73 -1.15 13.33
C ILE A 101 9.80 0.04 13.03
N GLY A 102 8.55 -0.03 13.50
CA GLY A 102 7.50 0.98 13.31
C GLY A 102 7.70 2.26 14.09
#